data_AF-A0A836E282-F1
#
_entry.id   AF-A0A836E282-F1
#
_cell.length_a   1.000
_cell.length_b   1.000
_cell.length_c   1.000
_cell.angle_alpha   90.00
_cell.angle_beta   90.00
_cell.angle_gamma   90.00
#
_symmetry.space_group_name_H-M   'P 1'
#
loop_
_entity.id
_entity.type
_entity.pdbx_description
1 polymer ?
#
loop_
_entity_poly.entity_id
_entity_poly.type
_entity_poly.pdbx_seq_one_letter_code
_entity_poly.pdbx_strand_id
1 'polypeptide(L)'
;MFPCATLRTLEVHLQGSGLATKRFYKSTTTRNLERALDIRKDDYCISFYMMMRLNFKTTLLVLVVATVSFLLASWNNCGTLLFHTDWKTKYHKDRINTESGYQEIDCHINGDYSIGCRKEGDEVYIPFSFIHKYFEIYGKLATYDGLERFEWLHSYSKIVNPKGKYDPRGVFMTFENYNVEVRDRVKCISGTDGVPISTQWESQGYYYPTQIAQFGLSHYSKNLTEPEPHRKIIEDSDKVKQNWNVPQGSVMNRVYDKQANSYVLKFATPETSTSGISLKLDHVLDFVLKWDFNIKDNGSVTVALQSREKKEMYYLHYVTNNIVLYNYNNHVHYGIGQANHQWKRLTRDLVVDLQKGLYLNDKNRKKIPRSKLKVVKITLYGSGMIDNMTLSTSEHMEQFYDAARWFVANQNITSGGWPNPVRRKVASGMAILEPGWYSSMGQGHAISVLARAYYHSGEAKYLQAAIRGLRPFRLTSVKGGVAALFLSKYVWYEEYPTTPSSFILNGFIYSLIGLYDLKSIAVGKDAEEAIRLFNQGMISLKNMLTLYDTGSGTTYDLRHFTLKTAPNLARWDYHSTHINQLLLLNSIDNDPIFITTAERWIGYMNGKRAAHN
;
A
#
# COMPACT_ATOMS: atom_id res chain seq x y z
N MET A 1 17.13 53.02 25.10
CA MET A 1 17.91 54.21 24.74
C MET A 1 18.51 53.97 23.36
N PHE A 2 18.01 54.71 22.37
CA PHE A 2 18.61 55.00 21.04
C PHE A 2 19.90 55.85 21.19
N PRO A 3 20.64 56.30 20.14
CA PRO A 3 20.39 56.31 18.67
C PRO A 3 21.64 55.89 17.82
N CYS A 4 21.58 55.65 16.50
CA CYS A 4 21.52 56.57 15.34
C CYS A 4 21.35 55.69 14.07
N ALA A 5 20.47 55.87 13.07
CA ALA A 5 20.07 57.04 12.24
C ALA A 5 21.25 57.59 11.39
N THR A 6 21.23 57.87 10.07
CA THR A 6 20.17 58.01 9.04
C THR A 6 20.83 58.28 7.66
N LEU A 7 20.03 58.27 6.57
CA LEU A 7 20.07 59.05 5.29
C LEU A 7 20.00 58.11 4.05
N ARG A 8 19.16 58.29 3.02
CA ARG A 8 18.10 59.27 2.69
C ARG A 8 17.23 58.74 1.51
N THR A 9 15.91 58.79 1.70
CA THR A 9 14.79 59.24 0.82
C THR A 9 14.93 59.27 -0.71
N LEU A 10 13.92 58.73 -1.43
CA LEU A 10 12.88 59.54 -2.11
C LEU A 10 11.66 58.70 -2.52
N GLU A 11 10.49 59.09 -2.02
CA GLU A 11 9.15 58.67 -2.47
C GLU A 11 8.62 59.64 -3.54
N VAL A 12 7.82 59.14 -4.48
CA VAL A 12 6.65 59.87 -5.01
C VAL A 12 5.50 58.87 -5.21
N HIS A 13 4.36 59.20 -4.61
CA HIS A 13 3.03 58.61 -4.74
C HIS A 13 2.40 58.78 -6.14
N LEU A 14 1.55 57.83 -6.55
CA LEU A 14 0.11 58.09 -6.79
C LEU A 14 -0.67 56.81 -7.14
N GLN A 15 -1.85 56.71 -6.51
CA GLN A 15 -2.91 55.72 -6.70
C GLN A 15 -3.60 55.86 -8.08
N GLY A 16 -4.23 54.77 -8.55
CA GLY A 16 -5.26 54.85 -9.60
C GLY A 16 -5.67 53.52 -10.23
N SER A 17 -6.66 52.86 -9.62
CA SER A 17 -7.74 52.03 -10.19
C SER A 17 -7.70 51.56 -11.67
N GLY A 18 -8.04 50.29 -11.91
CA GLY A 18 -8.59 49.87 -13.21
C GLY A 18 -8.72 48.36 -13.43
N LEU A 19 -9.96 47.86 -13.43
CA LEU A 19 -10.37 46.52 -13.87
C LEU A 19 -9.84 46.16 -15.27
N ALA A 20 -9.52 44.88 -15.52
CA ALA A 20 -10.01 44.15 -16.70
C ALA A 20 -9.65 42.65 -16.68
N THR A 21 -10.70 41.85 -16.60
CA THR A 21 -10.85 40.46 -17.05
C THR A 21 -10.28 40.17 -18.46
N LYS A 22 -9.67 38.98 -18.65
CA LYS A 22 -9.54 38.33 -19.97
C LYS A 22 -10.11 36.91 -19.93
N ARG A 23 -11.36 36.79 -20.40
CA ARG A 23 -11.94 35.56 -20.97
C ARG A 23 -11.52 35.49 -22.44
N PHE A 24 -11.09 34.32 -22.91
CA PHE A 24 -11.01 34.02 -24.34
C PHE A 24 -12.27 33.26 -24.76
N TYR A 25 -13.10 33.90 -25.60
CA TYR A 25 -14.08 33.27 -26.46
C TYR A 25 -13.57 33.44 -27.90
N LYS A 26 -13.61 32.38 -28.71
CA LYS A 26 -13.58 32.47 -30.17
C LYS A 26 -14.74 31.67 -30.71
N SER A 27 -15.62 32.31 -31.48
CA SER A 27 -16.69 31.68 -32.21
C SER A 27 -16.80 32.30 -33.60
N THR A 28 -17.07 31.43 -34.61
CA THR A 28 -17.99 31.67 -35.75
C THR A 28 -17.46 32.60 -36.87
N THR A 29 -17.69 32.49 -38.19
CA THR A 29 -18.15 31.48 -39.20
C THR A 29 -18.06 32.20 -40.57
N THR A 30 -18.25 31.45 -41.67
CA THR A 30 -18.69 31.81 -43.05
C THR A 30 -17.62 31.51 -44.12
N ARG A 31 -17.88 30.86 -45.27
CA ARG A 31 -19.07 30.87 -46.16
C ARG A 31 -19.02 29.71 -47.19
N ASN A 32 -20.20 29.14 -47.48
CA ASN A 32 -20.79 28.67 -48.76
C ASN A 32 -19.97 27.87 -49.81
N LEU A 33 -20.50 26.71 -50.24
CA LEU A 33 -21.34 26.59 -51.46
C LEU A 33 -22.00 25.19 -51.58
N GLU A 34 -23.32 25.18 -51.82
CA GLU A 34 -24.13 24.04 -52.27
C GLU A 34 -24.17 23.91 -53.81
N ARG A 35 -24.62 22.73 -54.29
CA ARG A 35 -25.16 22.30 -55.61
C ARG A 35 -24.34 21.16 -56.22
N ALA A 36 -24.90 20.11 -56.82
CA ALA A 36 -26.26 19.62 -57.01
C ALA A 36 -26.19 18.16 -57.51
N LEU A 37 -27.22 17.38 -57.14
CA LEU A 37 -27.91 16.29 -57.85
C LEU A 37 -27.58 16.12 -59.36
N ASP A 38 -27.39 14.88 -59.87
CA ASP A 38 -28.42 14.10 -60.61
C ASP A 38 -27.91 12.76 -61.21
N ILE A 39 -28.87 11.94 -61.63
CA ILE A 39 -29.03 10.49 -61.87
C ILE A 39 -28.49 9.93 -63.22
N ARG A 40 -28.12 8.61 -63.24
CA ARG A 40 -28.42 7.52 -64.25
C ARG A 40 -27.46 6.30 -64.05
N LYS A 41 -27.81 5.00 -63.89
CA LYS A 41 -28.63 3.99 -64.64
C LYS A 41 -28.28 3.91 -66.14
N ASP A 42 -27.97 2.81 -66.81
CA ASP A 42 -27.93 1.34 -66.61
C ASP A 42 -27.01 0.75 -67.73
N ASP A 43 -26.90 -0.58 -67.80
CA ASP A 43 -26.44 -1.46 -68.91
C ASP A 43 -25.00 -2.01 -68.89
N TYR A 44 -24.84 -3.31 -68.57
CA TYR A 44 -24.88 -4.38 -69.58
C TYR A 44 -24.98 -5.79 -68.93
N CYS A 45 -25.88 -6.58 -69.51
CA CYS A 45 -26.25 -7.95 -69.18
C CYS A 45 -25.21 -9.03 -69.57
N ILE A 46 -25.08 -10.02 -68.67
CA ILE A 46 -25.24 -11.47 -68.89
C ILE A 46 -24.50 -12.13 -70.08
N SER A 47 -23.60 -13.06 -69.76
CA SER A 47 -23.63 -14.39 -70.39
C SER A 47 -23.15 -15.48 -69.44
N PHE A 48 -23.76 -16.65 -69.61
CA PHE A 48 -24.01 -17.73 -68.67
C PHE A 48 -22.93 -18.84 -68.73
N TYR A 49 -22.72 -19.52 -67.59
CA TYR A 49 -22.45 -20.96 -67.43
C TYR A 49 -21.18 -21.61 -68.02
N MET A 50 -20.30 -22.06 -67.10
CA MET A 50 -19.83 -23.45 -67.10
C MET A 50 -19.60 -23.91 -65.65
N MET A 51 -20.54 -24.70 -65.13
CA MET A 51 -20.41 -25.41 -63.86
C MET A 51 -19.34 -26.50 -63.97
N MET A 52 -18.17 -26.31 -63.35
CA MET A 52 -17.36 -27.42 -62.87
C MET A 52 -17.65 -27.63 -61.39
N ARG A 53 -18.32 -28.75 -61.07
CA ARG A 53 -18.51 -29.23 -59.69
C ARG A 53 -17.13 -29.56 -59.09
N LEU A 54 -16.53 -28.60 -58.40
CA LEU A 54 -15.39 -28.85 -57.51
C LEU A 54 -15.88 -29.70 -56.34
N ASN A 55 -15.48 -30.97 -56.33
CA ASN A 55 -15.77 -31.88 -55.24
C ASN A 55 -14.91 -31.47 -54.03
N PHE A 56 -15.51 -30.80 -53.05
CA PHE A 56 -14.83 -30.30 -51.86
C PHE A 56 -14.04 -31.38 -51.11
N LYS A 57 -14.41 -32.66 -51.24
CA LYS A 57 -13.66 -33.77 -50.63
C LYS A 57 -12.28 -33.97 -51.28
N THR A 58 -12.14 -33.80 -52.60
CA THR A 58 -10.83 -33.89 -53.26
C THR A 58 -9.96 -32.69 -52.95
N THR A 59 -10.52 -31.48 -52.85
CA THR A 59 -9.76 -30.29 -52.46
C THR A 59 -9.26 -30.38 -51.02
N LEU A 60 -10.10 -30.91 -50.11
CA LEU A 60 -9.73 -31.16 -48.73
C LEU A 60 -8.66 -32.26 -48.63
N LEU A 61 -8.77 -33.33 -49.42
CA LEU A 61 -7.77 -34.40 -49.47
C LEU A 61 -6.40 -33.87 -49.92
N VAL A 62 -6.37 -33.02 -50.95
CA VAL A 62 -5.13 -32.40 -51.43
C VAL A 62 -4.50 -31.49 -50.36
N LEU A 63 -5.31 -30.72 -49.64
CA LEU A 63 -4.83 -29.89 -48.53
C LEU A 63 -4.27 -30.73 -47.37
N VAL A 64 -4.95 -31.82 -47.01
CA VAL A 64 -4.48 -32.74 -45.97
C VAL A 64 -3.18 -33.41 -46.38
N VAL A 65 -3.07 -33.91 -47.62
CA VAL A 65 -1.83 -34.51 -48.13
C VAL A 65 -0.69 -33.49 -48.14
N ALA A 66 -0.94 -32.25 -48.56
CA ALA A 66 0.06 -31.18 -48.53
C ALA A 66 0.55 -30.88 -47.10
N THR A 67 -0.36 -30.82 -46.12
CA THR A 67 0.03 -30.62 -44.71
C THR A 67 0.78 -31.81 -44.12
N VAL A 68 0.40 -33.05 -44.46
CA VAL A 68 1.10 -34.25 -44.01
C VAL A 68 2.48 -34.37 -44.64
N SER A 69 2.62 -34.03 -45.93
CA SER A 69 3.92 -33.95 -46.61
C SER A 69 4.82 -32.87 -45.99
N PHE A 70 4.28 -31.71 -45.60
CA PHE A 70 5.04 -30.65 -44.93
C PHE A 70 5.50 -31.06 -43.52
N LEU A 71 4.64 -31.79 -42.79
CA LEU A 71 4.97 -32.33 -41.47
C LEU A 71 6.01 -33.46 -41.57
N LEU A 72 5.90 -34.36 -42.55
CA LEU A 72 6.89 -35.42 -42.79
C LEU A 72 8.24 -34.84 -43.26
N ALA A 73 8.25 -33.79 -44.09
CA ALA A 73 9.47 -33.10 -44.48
C ALA A 73 10.14 -32.38 -43.28
N SER A 74 9.35 -31.76 -42.41
CA SER A 74 9.86 -31.17 -41.16
C SER A 74 10.36 -32.23 -40.17
N TRP A 75 9.72 -33.40 -40.13
CA TRP A 75 10.14 -34.52 -39.27
C TRP A 75 11.44 -35.16 -39.77
N ASN A 76 11.59 -35.37 -41.08
CA ASN A 76 12.85 -35.87 -41.66
C ASN A 76 14.01 -34.88 -41.51
N ASN A 77 13.75 -33.57 -41.43
CA ASN A 77 14.77 -32.56 -41.12
C ASN A 77 15.08 -32.42 -39.62
N CYS A 78 14.26 -32.99 -38.73
CA CYS A 78 14.54 -33.02 -37.28
C CYS A 78 15.14 -34.35 -36.81
N GLY A 79 15.22 -35.38 -37.66
CA GLY A 79 15.76 -36.70 -37.34
C GLY A 79 17.27 -36.88 -37.55
N THR A 80 17.96 -35.91 -38.17
CA THR A 80 19.39 -35.97 -38.52
C THR A 80 20.28 -35.12 -37.60
N LEU A 81 19.82 -34.75 -36.40
CA LEU A 81 20.61 -33.96 -35.45
C LEU A 81 20.73 -34.58 -34.05
N LEU A 82 20.57 -35.90 -33.95
CA LEU A 82 20.98 -36.67 -32.78
C LEU A 82 21.81 -37.86 -33.26
N PHE A 83 23.04 -37.95 -32.72
CA PHE A 83 24.12 -38.94 -32.93
C PHE A 83 25.30 -38.51 -33.82
N HIS A 84 26.36 -38.10 -33.13
CA HIS A 84 27.80 -38.25 -33.42
C HIS A 84 28.32 -37.90 -34.83
N THR A 85 29.21 -36.90 -34.91
CA THR A 85 30.68 -37.14 -34.92
C THR A 85 31.47 -35.83 -35.01
N ASP A 86 32.55 -35.76 -34.24
CA ASP A 86 33.73 -34.96 -34.49
C ASP A 86 34.10 -34.96 -35.99
N TRP A 87 34.32 -33.78 -36.58
CA TRP A 87 35.54 -33.53 -37.34
C TRP A 87 35.76 -32.05 -37.65
N LYS A 88 37.03 -31.68 -37.45
CA LYS A 88 37.62 -30.37 -37.65
C LYS A 88 37.51 -29.87 -39.09
N THR A 89 37.67 -28.55 -39.15
CA THR A 89 38.39 -27.75 -40.15
C THR A 89 37.70 -27.31 -41.43
N LYS A 90 37.83 -25.98 -41.61
CA LYS A 90 37.73 -25.21 -42.85
C LYS A 90 36.31 -25.08 -43.41
N TYR A 91 35.70 -23.92 -43.18
CA TYR A 91 35.48 -22.93 -44.23
C TYR A 91 35.14 -21.58 -43.60
N HIS A 92 36.18 -20.78 -43.34
CA HIS A 92 36.03 -19.33 -43.36
C HIS A 92 35.73 -18.94 -44.81
N LYS A 93 34.56 -18.36 -45.05
CA LYS A 93 34.40 -17.34 -46.08
C LYS A 93 33.18 -16.46 -45.79
N ASP A 94 33.49 -15.32 -45.21
CA ASP A 94 33.02 -14.00 -45.61
C ASP A 94 31.52 -13.83 -45.87
N ARG A 95 30.83 -13.43 -44.80
CA ARG A 95 29.91 -12.29 -44.89
C ARG A 95 30.43 -11.18 -43.98
N ILE A 96 31.44 -10.49 -44.49
CA ILE A 96 31.76 -9.13 -44.05
C ILE A 96 30.70 -8.24 -44.71
N ASN A 97 29.67 -7.90 -43.94
CA ASN A 97 29.00 -6.61 -44.11
C ASN A 97 29.55 -5.71 -43.01
N THR A 98 30.53 -4.90 -43.40
CA THR A 98 30.96 -3.72 -42.65
C THR A 98 29.77 -2.78 -42.48
N GLU A 99 29.23 -2.73 -41.27
CA GLU A 99 28.75 -1.51 -40.63
C GLU A 99 28.63 -1.79 -39.13
N SER A 100 29.43 -1.05 -38.35
CA SER A 100 29.73 -1.12 -36.90
C SER A 100 30.75 -2.19 -36.45
N GLY A 101 31.80 -1.73 -35.76
CA GLY A 101 32.95 -2.52 -35.32
C GLY A 101 32.69 -3.46 -34.14
N TYR A 102 31.47 -3.99 -33.99
CA TYR A 102 31.13 -4.90 -32.91
C TYR A 102 31.17 -6.38 -33.37
N GLN A 103 31.64 -7.24 -32.48
CA GLN A 103 31.75 -8.69 -32.63
C GLN A 103 30.98 -9.38 -31.50
N GLU A 104 30.22 -10.44 -31.80
CA GLU A 104 29.65 -11.30 -30.75
C GLU A 104 30.72 -12.28 -30.25
N ILE A 105 30.85 -12.40 -28.94
CA ILE A 105 31.84 -13.28 -28.28
C ILE A 105 31.19 -14.03 -27.12
N ASP A 106 31.77 -15.16 -26.73
CA ASP A 106 31.39 -15.89 -25.52
C ASP A 106 32.13 -15.35 -24.30
N CYS A 107 31.38 -15.00 -23.25
CA CYS A 107 31.93 -14.69 -21.92
C CYS A 107 31.82 -15.92 -21.00
N HIS A 108 32.94 -16.52 -20.64
CA HIS A 108 32.99 -17.58 -19.62
C HIS A 108 32.96 -16.98 -18.21
N ILE A 109 31.88 -17.22 -17.47
CA ILE A 109 31.68 -16.67 -16.12
C ILE A 109 32.23 -17.65 -15.09
N ASN A 110 33.30 -17.26 -14.38
CA ASN A 110 33.97 -18.04 -13.33
C ASN A 110 34.40 -19.47 -13.71
N GLY A 111 34.41 -19.81 -15.00
CA GLY A 111 34.67 -21.17 -15.49
C GLY A 111 33.46 -22.12 -15.45
N ASP A 112 32.28 -21.64 -15.04
CA ASP A 112 31.10 -22.50 -14.85
C ASP A 112 30.19 -22.58 -16.08
N TYR A 113 29.88 -21.43 -16.69
CA TYR A 113 28.98 -21.34 -17.83
C TYR A 113 29.33 -20.15 -18.73
N SER A 114 28.85 -20.18 -19.96
CA SER A 114 29.03 -19.12 -20.95
C SER A 114 27.76 -18.32 -21.17
N ILE A 115 27.91 -17.02 -21.45
CA ILE A 115 26.85 -16.14 -21.92
C ILE A 115 27.30 -15.42 -23.19
N GLY A 116 26.35 -15.03 -24.05
CA GLY A 116 26.62 -14.19 -25.20
C GLY A 116 26.94 -12.74 -24.78
N CYS A 117 28.07 -12.24 -25.26
CA CYS A 117 28.58 -10.89 -25.03
C CYS A 117 28.84 -10.17 -26.35
N ARG A 118 29.13 -8.87 -26.28
CA ARG A 118 29.57 -8.08 -27.43
C ARG A 118 30.95 -7.50 -27.17
N LYS A 119 31.75 -7.34 -28.21
CA LYS A 119 33.08 -6.75 -28.17
C LYS A 119 33.19 -5.67 -29.23
N GLU A 120 33.70 -4.49 -28.89
CA GLU A 120 33.99 -3.41 -29.84
C GLU A 120 35.41 -2.90 -29.58
N GLY A 121 36.33 -3.13 -30.52
CA GLY A 121 37.76 -2.91 -30.27
C GLY A 121 38.25 -3.81 -29.13
N ASP A 122 38.75 -3.22 -28.04
CA ASP A 122 39.20 -3.94 -26.84
C ASP A 122 38.14 -3.99 -25.72
N GLU A 123 37.02 -3.27 -25.87
CA GLU A 123 35.97 -3.20 -24.85
C GLU A 123 35.01 -4.39 -24.96
N VAL A 124 34.62 -4.97 -23.82
CA VAL A 124 33.66 -6.07 -23.75
C VAL A 124 32.39 -5.63 -23.02
N TYR A 125 31.27 -5.71 -23.72
CA TYR A 125 29.94 -5.40 -23.22
C TYR A 125 29.20 -6.66 -22.80
N ILE A 126 28.80 -6.68 -21.53
CA ILE A 126 28.06 -7.77 -20.92
C ILE A 126 26.56 -7.40 -20.88
N PRO A 127 25.65 -8.31 -21.26
CA PRO A 127 24.23 -7.99 -21.33
C PRO A 127 23.63 -7.65 -19.95
N PHE A 128 22.80 -6.60 -19.89
CA PHE A 128 22.13 -6.20 -18.64
C PHE A 128 21.29 -7.33 -18.03
N SER A 129 20.67 -8.17 -18.87
CA SER A 129 19.89 -9.35 -18.49
C SER A 129 20.66 -10.39 -17.65
N PHE A 130 22.00 -10.38 -17.74
CA PHE A 130 22.88 -11.16 -16.88
C PHE A 130 23.29 -10.38 -15.63
N ILE A 131 23.91 -9.20 -15.80
CA ILE A 131 24.51 -8.46 -14.68
C ILE A 131 23.49 -8.06 -13.61
N HIS A 132 22.23 -7.81 -13.98
CA HIS A 132 21.21 -7.42 -13.03
C HIS A 132 20.81 -8.54 -12.06
N LYS A 133 20.89 -9.80 -12.50
CA LYS A 133 20.68 -10.96 -11.64
C LYS A 133 21.95 -11.29 -10.86
N TYR A 134 23.10 -11.19 -11.52
CA TYR A 134 24.38 -11.58 -10.95
C TYR A 134 24.82 -10.66 -9.80
N PHE A 135 24.63 -9.34 -9.95
CA PHE A 135 24.99 -8.33 -8.96
C PHE A 135 23.79 -7.79 -8.17
N GLU A 136 22.59 -8.33 -8.39
CA GLU A 136 21.33 -7.87 -7.77
C GLU A 136 21.07 -6.35 -7.89
N ILE A 137 21.41 -5.80 -9.06
CA ILE A 137 21.18 -4.40 -9.45
C ILE A 137 19.91 -4.27 -10.29
N TYR A 138 19.45 -3.04 -10.49
CA TYR A 138 18.19 -2.74 -11.17
C TYR A 138 18.41 -1.74 -12.30
N GLY A 139 17.54 -1.79 -13.30
CA GLY A 139 17.54 -0.78 -14.33
C GLY A 139 16.37 -0.91 -15.28
N LYS A 140 16.08 0.16 -15.99
CA LYS A 140 14.98 0.25 -16.95
C LYS A 140 15.32 1.25 -18.04
N LEU A 141 14.73 1.06 -19.21
CA LEU A 141 14.69 2.09 -20.24
C LEU A 141 13.61 3.12 -19.87
N ALA A 142 13.96 4.39 -19.95
CA ALA A 142 13.07 5.52 -19.74
C ALA A 142 13.21 6.49 -20.92
N THR A 143 12.09 7.01 -21.39
CA THR A 143 12.06 7.98 -22.49
C THR A 143 11.94 9.38 -21.91
N TYR A 144 12.91 10.23 -22.24
CA TYR A 144 12.94 11.64 -21.88
C TYR A 144 13.11 12.47 -23.15
N ASP A 145 12.20 13.41 -23.39
CA ASP A 145 12.27 14.32 -24.55
C ASP A 145 12.43 13.59 -25.89
N GLY A 146 11.81 12.40 -26.02
CA GLY A 146 11.89 11.55 -27.21
C GLY A 146 13.16 10.70 -27.33
N LEU A 147 14.10 10.80 -26.39
CA LEU A 147 15.31 9.98 -26.33
C LEU A 147 15.19 8.88 -25.27
N GLU A 148 15.55 7.65 -25.62
CA GLU A 148 15.68 6.56 -24.64
C GLU A 148 16.98 6.65 -23.88
N ARG A 149 16.90 6.47 -22.56
CA ARG A 149 18.04 6.39 -21.65
C ARG A 149 17.87 5.18 -20.76
N PHE A 150 18.97 4.46 -20.53
CA PHE A 150 19.00 3.38 -19.55
C PHE A 150 19.29 3.96 -18.16
N GLU A 151 18.35 3.80 -17.23
CA GLU A 151 18.51 4.19 -15.84
C GLU A 151 19.07 3.01 -15.04
N TRP A 152 20.29 3.16 -14.52
CA TRP A 152 20.91 2.20 -13.62
C TRP A 152 20.63 2.55 -12.16
N LEU A 153 20.30 1.55 -11.35
CA LEU A 153 20.03 1.68 -9.92
C LEU A 153 20.71 0.53 -9.15
N HIS A 154 21.57 0.86 -8.19
CA HIS A 154 22.14 -0.15 -7.30
C HIS A 154 21.11 -0.68 -6.29
N SER A 155 20.12 0.14 -5.92
CA SER A 155 19.04 -0.21 -5.00
C SER A 155 17.70 0.38 -5.46
N TYR A 156 16.59 -0.23 -5.05
CA TYR A 156 15.24 0.19 -5.50
C TYR A 156 14.49 1.12 -4.51
N SER A 157 14.96 1.23 -3.27
CA SER A 157 14.27 2.01 -2.23
C SER A 157 14.78 3.45 -2.16
N LYS A 158 14.02 4.34 -1.53
CA LYS A 158 14.36 5.76 -1.36
C LYS A 158 14.53 6.10 0.12
N ILE A 159 15.46 7.00 0.40
CA ILE A 159 15.68 7.58 1.73
C ILE A 159 14.87 8.86 1.83
N VAL A 160 14.26 9.10 2.99
CA VAL A 160 13.54 10.34 3.27
C VAL A 160 14.30 11.06 4.37
N ASN A 161 14.87 12.22 4.03
CA ASN A 161 15.57 13.04 5.01
C ASN A 161 14.56 13.66 5.97
N PRO A 162 14.76 13.56 7.30
CA PRO A 162 13.94 14.25 8.27
C PRO A 162 13.95 15.77 8.00
N LYS A 163 12.77 16.40 8.00
CA LYS A 163 12.65 17.86 7.81
C LYS A 163 13.07 18.66 9.05
N GLY A 164 13.28 17.99 10.17
CA GLY A 164 13.63 18.59 11.46
C GLY A 164 13.69 17.55 12.56
N LYS A 165 13.74 18.03 13.80
CA LYS A 165 13.70 17.19 15.00
C LYS A 165 12.39 16.41 15.08
N TYR A 166 12.46 15.12 15.41
CA TYR A 166 11.28 14.30 15.62
C TYR A 166 10.42 14.83 16.77
N ASP A 167 9.14 15.08 16.48
CA ASP A 167 8.11 15.46 17.44
C ASP A 167 7.11 14.29 17.59
N PRO A 168 6.91 13.74 18.80
CA PRO A 168 5.89 12.70 19.08
C PRO A 168 4.46 13.07 18.65
N ARG A 169 4.17 14.37 18.49
CA ARG A 169 2.88 14.88 18.03
C ARG A 169 2.82 15.04 16.50
N GLY A 170 3.96 14.99 15.83
CA GLY A 170 4.07 15.13 14.38
C GLY A 170 3.92 13.81 13.63
N VAL A 171 4.28 13.87 12.34
CA VAL A 171 4.36 12.73 11.42
C VAL A 171 5.19 11.61 12.04
N PHE A 172 4.69 10.37 11.96
CA PHE A 172 5.42 9.21 12.42
C PHE A 172 6.41 8.74 11.35
N MET A 173 7.68 9.10 11.51
CA MET A 173 8.75 8.73 10.58
C MET A 173 8.48 9.17 9.14
N THR A 174 8.25 8.20 8.25
CA THR A 174 7.99 8.34 6.82
C THR A 174 6.60 7.79 6.45
N PHE A 175 5.74 7.59 7.45
CA PHE A 175 4.47 6.89 7.31
C PHE A 175 3.42 7.71 6.55
N GLU A 176 3.65 9.00 6.29
CA GLU A 176 2.86 9.76 5.32
C GLU A 176 2.89 9.11 3.93
N ASN A 177 3.99 8.41 3.59
CA ASN A 177 4.14 7.71 2.31
C ASN A 177 3.57 6.29 2.33
N TYR A 178 3.05 5.81 3.47
CA TYR A 178 2.61 4.43 3.63
C TYR A 178 1.14 4.29 3.27
N ASN A 179 0.84 3.42 2.31
CA ASN A 179 -0.52 2.93 2.05
C ASN A 179 -0.61 1.52 2.59
N VAL A 180 -1.12 1.36 3.81
CA VAL A 180 -1.09 0.07 4.52
C VAL A 180 -2.17 -0.85 4.00
N GLU A 181 -3.38 -0.31 3.86
CA GLU A 181 -4.60 -0.96 3.42
C GLU A 181 -4.51 -1.58 2.02
N VAL A 182 -3.65 -1.06 1.14
CA VAL A 182 -3.47 -1.59 -0.22
C VAL A 182 -2.54 -2.79 -0.30
N ARG A 183 -1.74 -3.07 0.74
CA ARG A 183 -0.76 -4.17 0.73
C ARG A 183 -1.44 -5.52 0.56
N ASP A 184 -0.80 -6.46 -0.14
CA ASP A 184 -1.39 -7.77 -0.45
C ASP A 184 -1.70 -8.60 0.79
N ARG A 185 -0.88 -8.46 1.84
CA ARG A 185 -1.06 -9.10 3.15
C ARG A 185 -2.20 -8.51 4.00
N VAL A 186 -2.89 -7.48 3.52
CA VAL A 186 -4.15 -6.97 4.09
C VAL A 186 -5.29 -7.62 3.33
N LYS A 187 -6.05 -8.47 4.01
CA LYS A 187 -7.25 -9.13 3.47
C LYS A 187 -8.31 -8.09 3.12
N CYS A 188 -8.64 -7.24 4.09
CA CYS A 188 -9.59 -6.14 3.95
C CYS A 188 -9.52 -5.22 5.19
N ILE A 189 -10.27 -4.13 5.16
CA ILE A 189 -10.57 -3.34 6.36
C ILE A 189 -11.85 -3.91 6.99
N SER A 190 -11.78 -4.34 8.26
CA SER A 190 -12.91 -4.90 8.99
C SER A 190 -14.12 -3.96 8.93
N GLY A 191 -15.29 -4.49 8.58
CA GLY A 191 -16.54 -3.71 8.59
C GLY A 191 -16.96 -3.32 10.00
N THR A 192 -16.69 -4.16 10.99
CA THR A 192 -17.07 -3.95 12.40
C THR A 192 -16.14 -2.97 13.12
N ASP A 193 -14.83 -3.12 12.92
CA ASP A 193 -13.82 -2.41 13.72
C ASP A 193 -13.11 -1.28 12.97
N GLY A 194 -13.27 -1.15 11.65
CA GLY A 194 -12.63 -0.11 10.84
C GLY A 194 -11.11 -0.27 10.67
N VAL A 195 -10.53 -1.40 11.06
CA VAL A 195 -9.08 -1.67 11.03
C VAL A 195 -8.70 -2.85 10.11
N PRO A 196 -7.46 -2.92 9.61
CA PRO A 196 -7.05 -3.99 8.70
C PRO A 196 -7.03 -5.38 9.34
N ILE A 197 -7.47 -6.38 8.57
CA ILE A 197 -7.32 -7.82 8.85
C ILE A 197 -6.16 -8.34 8.00
N SER A 198 -5.17 -8.97 8.61
CA SER A 198 -3.99 -9.47 7.93
C SER A 198 -4.11 -10.95 7.54
N THR A 199 -3.46 -11.31 6.44
CA THR A 199 -3.24 -12.70 5.99
C THR A 199 -1.75 -13.07 5.95
N GLN A 200 -0.89 -12.31 6.64
CA GLN A 200 0.56 -12.40 6.48
C GLN A 200 1.13 -13.79 6.82
N TRP A 201 0.52 -14.52 7.75
CA TRP A 201 0.99 -15.84 8.19
C TRP A 201 -0.08 -16.92 8.13
N GLU A 202 -1.35 -16.54 8.11
CA GLU A 202 -2.48 -17.47 8.07
C GLU A 202 -3.58 -16.88 7.17
N SER A 203 -4.17 -17.71 6.30
CA SER A 203 -5.02 -17.27 5.19
C SER A 203 -6.46 -16.93 5.60
N GLN A 204 -6.95 -17.48 6.72
CA GLN A 204 -8.29 -17.18 7.23
C GLN A 204 -8.45 -15.71 7.65
N GLY A 205 -7.33 -15.04 7.97
CA GLY A 205 -7.30 -13.64 8.37
C GLY A 205 -7.33 -13.47 9.88
N TYR A 206 -6.57 -12.50 10.38
CA TYR A 206 -6.47 -12.19 11.80
C TYR A 206 -6.12 -10.72 12.03
N TYR A 207 -6.47 -10.19 13.20
CA TYR A 207 -5.99 -8.87 13.60
C TYR A 207 -4.51 -8.93 13.96
N TYR A 208 -3.69 -8.17 13.23
CA TYR A 208 -2.27 -8.06 13.49
C TYR A 208 -1.95 -6.68 14.10
N PRO A 209 -1.67 -6.58 15.41
CA PRO A 209 -1.45 -5.30 16.10
C PRO A 209 -0.48 -4.36 15.38
N THR A 210 0.66 -4.88 14.90
CA THR A 210 1.66 -4.07 14.18
C THR A 210 1.08 -3.45 12.90
N GLN A 211 0.26 -4.19 12.15
CA GLN A 211 -0.35 -3.69 10.91
C GLN A 211 -1.45 -2.66 11.20
N ILE A 212 -2.25 -2.89 12.24
CA ILE A 212 -3.29 -1.94 12.68
C ILE A 212 -2.65 -0.62 13.13
N ALA A 213 -1.55 -0.70 13.88
CA ALA A 213 -0.84 0.50 14.31
C ALA A 213 -0.22 1.26 13.12
N GLN A 214 0.39 0.54 12.17
CA GLN A 214 0.92 1.15 10.95
C GLN A 214 -0.19 1.86 10.16
N PHE A 215 -1.38 1.26 10.06
CA PHE A 215 -2.54 1.89 9.43
C PHE A 215 -2.94 3.19 10.15
N GLY A 216 -3.09 3.15 11.48
CA GLY A 216 -3.37 4.36 12.25
C GLY A 216 -2.32 5.45 12.07
N LEU A 217 -1.04 5.11 12.26
CA LEU A 217 0.08 6.06 12.15
C LEU A 217 0.24 6.63 10.74
N SER A 218 -0.05 5.85 9.68
CA SER A 218 -0.01 6.36 8.31
C SER A 218 -1.14 7.33 8.02
N HIS A 219 -2.36 7.01 8.44
CA HIS A 219 -3.49 7.95 8.30
C HIS A 219 -3.24 9.23 9.12
N TYR A 220 -2.76 9.11 10.36
CA TYR A 220 -2.37 10.26 11.17
C TYR A 220 -1.35 11.15 10.46
N SER A 221 -0.29 10.54 9.92
CA SER A 221 0.78 11.28 9.25
C SER A 221 0.28 11.96 7.97
N LYS A 222 -0.54 11.28 7.17
CA LYS A 222 -1.18 11.85 5.97
C LYS A 222 -2.09 13.02 6.30
N ASN A 223 -2.84 12.96 7.41
CA ASN A 223 -3.67 14.09 7.85
C ASN A 223 -2.87 15.38 8.06
N LEU A 224 -1.59 15.26 8.45
CA LEU A 224 -0.71 16.41 8.68
C LEU A 224 -0.03 16.92 7.40
N THR A 225 0.01 16.11 6.34
CA THR A 225 0.83 16.40 5.14
C THR A 225 0.02 16.55 3.86
N GLU A 226 -1.13 15.89 3.76
CA GLU A 226 -2.04 16.01 2.62
C GLU A 226 -2.94 17.25 2.75
N PRO A 227 -3.46 17.80 1.64
CA PRO A 227 -4.41 18.91 1.70
C PRO A 227 -5.69 18.54 2.46
N GLU A 228 -6.37 19.55 3.02
CA GLU A 228 -7.69 19.38 3.62
C GLU A 228 -8.64 18.67 2.64
N PRO A 229 -9.34 17.61 3.07
CA PRO A 229 -10.13 16.83 2.16
C PRO A 229 -11.39 17.58 1.73
N HIS A 230 -11.72 17.46 0.45
CA HIS A 230 -13.01 17.91 -0.04
C HIS A 230 -14.09 17.00 0.53
N ARG A 231 -15.17 17.59 1.07
CA ARG A 231 -16.29 16.89 1.72
C ARG A 231 -17.60 17.34 1.12
N LYS A 232 -18.40 16.38 0.69
CA LYS A 232 -19.77 16.58 0.21
C LYS A 232 -20.74 15.84 1.10
N ILE A 233 -21.49 16.60 1.89
CA ILE A 233 -22.62 16.05 2.65
C ILE A 233 -23.68 15.62 1.64
N ILE A 234 -24.06 14.35 1.72
CA ILE A 234 -25.08 13.72 0.91
C ILE A 234 -26.43 13.88 1.59
N GLU A 235 -26.56 13.57 2.88
CA GLU A 235 -27.78 13.71 3.67
C GLU A 235 -27.42 13.88 5.16
N ASP A 236 -27.97 14.91 5.80
CA ASP A 236 -27.88 15.16 7.25
C ASP A 236 -29.25 15.39 7.91
N SER A 237 -30.34 15.17 7.17
CA SER A 237 -31.73 15.33 7.62
C SER A 237 -32.13 16.73 8.11
N ASP A 238 -31.23 17.71 8.07
CA ASP A 238 -31.43 19.05 8.62
C ASP A 238 -31.15 20.14 7.57
N LYS A 239 -29.91 20.27 7.10
CA LYS A 239 -29.53 21.28 6.10
C LYS A 239 -29.56 20.73 4.69
N VAL A 240 -29.12 19.49 4.51
CA VAL A 240 -29.04 18.77 3.24
C VAL A 240 -30.04 17.62 3.25
N LYS A 241 -31.16 17.83 2.57
CA LYS A 241 -32.28 16.87 2.47
C LYS A 241 -32.41 16.37 1.03
N GLN A 242 -32.03 15.12 0.78
CA GLN A 242 -32.14 14.53 -0.55
C GLN A 242 -33.53 13.97 -0.81
N ASN A 243 -33.88 13.89 -2.09
CA ASN A 243 -35.09 13.24 -2.57
C ASN A 243 -34.79 11.76 -2.84
N TRP A 244 -35.09 10.92 -1.85
CA TRP A 244 -34.95 9.47 -1.96
C TRP A 244 -36.12 8.88 -2.73
N ASN A 245 -35.84 7.89 -3.57
CA ASN A 245 -36.87 7.05 -4.17
C ASN A 245 -37.30 5.99 -3.15
N VAL A 246 -38.55 6.09 -2.71
CA VAL A 246 -39.17 5.22 -1.70
C VAL A 246 -40.16 4.27 -2.41
N PRO A 247 -39.83 2.98 -2.56
CA PRO A 247 -40.73 2.01 -3.19
C PRO A 247 -42.03 1.80 -2.40
N GLN A 248 -43.06 1.27 -3.07
CA GLN A 248 -44.34 0.95 -2.42
C GLN A 248 -44.13 0.03 -1.21
N GLY A 249 -44.79 0.34 -0.09
CA GLY A 249 -44.66 -0.39 1.17
C GLY A 249 -43.42 -0.04 2.00
N SER A 250 -42.49 0.76 1.47
CA SER A 250 -41.38 1.31 2.24
C SER A 250 -41.75 2.67 2.83
N VAL A 251 -41.10 3.04 3.94
CA VAL A 251 -41.33 4.31 4.62
C VAL A 251 -40.00 5.01 4.85
N MET A 252 -39.97 6.33 4.63
CA MET A 252 -38.83 7.17 4.94
C MET A 252 -39.30 8.52 5.49
N ASN A 253 -38.90 8.83 6.71
CA ASN A 253 -39.30 10.05 7.41
C ASN A 253 -38.10 10.68 8.11
N ARG A 254 -38.04 12.01 8.11
CA ARG A 254 -37.07 12.75 8.94
C ARG A 254 -37.69 12.99 10.31
N VAL A 255 -37.03 12.51 11.35
CA VAL A 255 -37.52 12.56 12.73
C VAL A 255 -36.43 13.08 13.65
N TYR A 256 -36.80 13.78 14.71
CA TYR A 256 -35.84 14.21 15.73
C TYR A 256 -35.52 13.02 16.65
N ASP A 257 -34.25 12.60 16.69
CA ASP A 257 -33.78 11.52 17.56
C ASP A 257 -33.06 12.09 18.78
N LYS A 258 -33.53 11.68 19.97
CA LYS A 258 -32.99 12.21 21.23
C LYS A 258 -31.57 11.70 21.53
N GLN A 259 -31.19 10.52 21.04
CA GLN A 259 -29.88 9.94 21.30
C GLN A 259 -28.80 10.61 20.42
N ALA A 260 -29.12 10.84 19.15
CA ALA A 260 -28.26 11.62 18.25
C ALA A 260 -28.31 13.13 18.54
N ASN A 261 -29.37 13.60 19.20
CA ASN A 261 -29.65 15.02 19.43
C ASN A 261 -29.70 15.83 18.12
N SER A 262 -30.20 15.21 17.05
CA SER A 262 -30.32 15.76 15.70
C SER A 262 -31.59 15.25 15.02
N TYR A 263 -31.97 15.88 13.90
CA TYR A 263 -32.88 15.24 12.96
C TYR A 263 -32.13 14.12 12.24
N VAL A 264 -32.78 12.97 12.07
CA VAL A 264 -32.21 11.79 11.43
C VAL A 264 -33.19 11.20 10.42
N LEU A 265 -32.68 10.43 9.46
CA LEU A 265 -33.49 9.79 8.44
C LEU A 265 -33.88 8.40 8.92
N LYS A 266 -35.13 8.26 9.37
CA LYS A 266 -35.71 6.98 9.74
C LYS A 266 -36.28 6.30 8.50
N PHE A 267 -35.90 5.04 8.29
CA PHE A 267 -36.31 4.26 7.13
C PHE A 267 -36.77 2.85 7.52
N ALA A 268 -37.64 2.28 6.70
CA ALA A 268 -38.06 0.89 6.81
C ALA A 268 -38.46 0.35 5.42
N THR A 269 -37.98 -0.84 5.07
CA THR A 269 -38.38 -1.59 3.87
C THR A 269 -38.96 -2.95 4.26
N PRO A 270 -39.99 -3.47 3.56
CA PRO A 270 -40.47 -4.83 3.77
C PRO A 270 -39.38 -5.88 3.51
N GLU A 271 -39.33 -6.96 4.30
CA GLU A 271 -38.36 -8.05 4.12
C GLU A 271 -38.50 -8.75 2.75
N THR A 272 -39.71 -8.79 2.21
CA THR A 272 -40.02 -9.38 0.89
C THR A 272 -39.72 -8.44 -0.27
N SER A 273 -39.30 -7.19 -0.01
CA SER A 273 -39.07 -6.21 -1.06
C SER A 273 -37.80 -6.53 -1.85
N THR A 274 -37.94 -6.64 -3.17
CA THR A 274 -36.81 -6.73 -4.11
C THR A 274 -36.15 -5.37 -4.37
N SER A 275 -36.78 -4.27 -3.95
CA SER A 275 -36.32 -2.90 -4.15
C SER A 275 -36.13 -2.16 -2.83
N GLY A 276 -34.91 -1.65 -2.61
CA GLY A 276 -34.60 -0.83 -1.43
C GLY A 276 -34.85 0.66 -1.67
N ILE A 277 -34.94 1.43 -0.57
CA ILE A 277 -35.04 2.89 -0.64
C ILE A 277 -33.72 3.41 -1.19
N SER A 278 -33.75 4.23 -2.23
CA SER A 278 -32.53 4.56 -2.96
C SER A 278 -32.36 6.02 -3.35
N LEU A 279 -31.10 6.44 -3.33
CA LEU A 279 -30.66 7.75 -3.77
C LEU A 279 -29.76 7.58 -5.00
N LYS A 280 -30.15 8.20 -6.12
CA LYS A 280 -29.29 8.28 -7.30
C LYS A 280 -28.22 9.34 -7.06
N LEU A 281 -26.99 9.01 -7.43
CA LEU A 281 -25.83 9.88 -7.34
C LEU A 281 -25.12 9.91 -8.69
N ASP A 282 -24.28 10.92 -8.89
CA ASP A 282 -23.30 10.93 -9.97
C ASP A 282 -22.04 11.62 -9.46
N HIS A 283 -21.28 10.90 -8.64
CA HIS A 283 -20.15 11.46 -7.91
C HIS A 283 -18.83 10.82 -8.30
N VAL A 284 -17.81 11.66 -8.51
CA VAL A 284 -16.44 11.28 -8.87
C VAL A 284 -15.45 11.86 -7.88
N LEU A 285 -14.24 11.32 -7.84
CA LEU A 285 -13.09 11.77 -7.04
C LEU A 285 -13.19 11.53 -5.53
N ASP A 286 -14.37 11.72 -4.91
CA ASP A 286 -14.57 11.42 -3.49
C ASP A 286 -15.11 10.00 -3.30
N PHE A 287 -14.33 9.16 -2.62
CA PHE A 287 -14.62 7.73 -2.46
C PHE A 287 -14.52 7.26 -1.00
N VAL A 288 -14.31 8.16 -0.04
CA VAL A 288 -14.40 7.82 1.37
C VAL A 288 -15.80 8.17 1.86
N LEU A 289 -16.62 7.15 2.07
CA LEU A 289 -17.99 7.29 2.56
C LEU A 289 -18.00 7.21 4.08
N LYS A 290 -18.52 8.26 4.72
CA LYS A 290 -18.74 8.35 6.16
C LYS A 290 -20.22 8.48 6.44
N TRP A 291 -20.77 7.72 7.39
CA TRP A 291 -22.15 7.89 7.82
C TRP A 291 -22.37 7.37 9.24
N ASP A 292 -23.35 7.94 9.91
CA ASP A 292 -23.86 7.47 11.19
C ASP A 292 -25.06 6.56 10.95
N PHE A 293 -25.16 5.47 11.69
CA PHE A 293 -26.27 4.54 11.58
C PHE A 293 -26.68 3.93 12.92
N ASN A 294 -27.97 3.63 13.02
CA ASN A 294 -28.58 2.81 14.06
C ASN A 294 -29.62 1.92 13.37
N ILE A 295 -29.18 0.76 12.89
CA ILE A 295 -30.01 -0.19 12.13
C ILE A 295 -30.59 -1.24 13.09
N LYS A 296 -31.90 -1.47 12.98
CA LYS A 296 -32.63 -2.53 13.67
C LYS A 296 -32.67 -3.75 12.75
N ASP A 297 -32.41 -4.93 13.32
CA ASP A 297 -32.50 -6.23 12.65
C ASP A 297 -31.50 -6.44 11.48
N ASN A 298 -31.86 -7.31 10.52
CA ASN A 298 -31.12 -7.58 9.29
C ASN A 298 -31.35 -6.44 8.28
N GLY A 299 -30.37 -5.54 8.16
CA GLY A 299 -30.39 -4.43 7.23
C GLY A 299 -29.08 -4.33 6.46
N SER A 300 -29.09 -3.47 5.43
CA SER A 300 -27.88 -3.19 4.68
C SER A 300 -27.87 -1.80 4.06
N VAL A 301 -26.66 -1.28 3.89
CA VAL A 301 -26.37 -0.12 3.05
C VAL A 301 -25.60 -0.62 1.84
N THR A 302 -26.16 -0.46 0.66
CA THR A 302 -25.52 -0.85 -0.60
C THR A 302 -25.07 0.39 -1.37
N VAL A 303 -23.79 0.45 -1.71
CA VAL A 303 -23.20 1.49 -2.55
C VAL A 303 -22.88 0.91 -3.93
N ALA A 304 -23.49 1.45 -4.97
CA ALA A 304 -23.22 1.06 -6.35
C ALA A 304 -22.15 1.96 -6.97
N LEU A 305 -21.11 1.34 -7.51
CA LEU A 305 -20.01 1.96 -8.24
C LEU A 305 -20.11 1.57 -9.72
N GLN A 306 -19.75 2.48 -10.62
CA GLN A 306 -19.71 2.22 -12.06
C GLN A 306 -18.33 2.51 -12.64
N SER A 307 -17.85 1.61 -13.50
CA SER A 307 -16.72 1.87 -14.39
C SER A 307 -17.09 2.92 -15.43
N ARG A 308 -16.39 4.05 -15.46
CA ARG A 308 -16.66 5.16 -16.39
C ARG A 308 -16.41 4.76 -17.84
N GLU A 309 -15.42 3.89 -18.07
CA GLU A 309 -15.03 3.38 -19.39
C GLU A 309 -15.91 2.22 -19.85
N LYS A 310 -15.99 1.14 -19.05
CA LYS A 310 -16.68 -0.10 -19.45
C LYS A 310 -18.18 -0.11 -19.16
N LYS A 311 -18.68 0.87 -18.40
CA LYS A 311 -20.05 0.94 -17.87
C LYS A 311 -20.45 -0.24 -16.96
N GLU A 312 -19.50 -1.11 -16.62
CA GLU A 312 -19.67 -2.22 -15.68
C GLU A 312 -20.04 -1.70 -14.28
N MET A 313 -20.97 -2.39 -13.62
CA MET A 313 -21.49 -2.06 -12.30
C MET A 313 -20.88 -2.97 -11.23
N TYR A 314 -20.56 -2.37 -10.08
CA TYR A 314 -20.10 -3.06 -8.88
C TYR A 314 -20.93 -2.62 -7.67
N TYR A 315 -21.12 -3.51 -6.71
CA TYR A 315 -21.98 -3.28 -5.55
C TYR A 315 -21.25 -3.64 -4.26
N LEU A 316 -21.08 -2.65 -3.39
CA LEU A 316 -20.57 -2.83 -2.03
C LEU A 316 -21.76 -2.91 -1.08
N HIS A 317 -21.94 -4.04 -0.41
CA HIS A 317 -23.02 -4.28 0.55
C HIS A 317 -22.45 -4.29 1.96
N TYR A 318 -22.84 -3.30 2.77
CA TYR A 318 -22.53 -3.23 4.19
C TYR A 318 -23.71 -3.81 4.97
N VAL A 319 -23.59 -5.08 5.40
CA VAL A 319 -24.68 -5.87 5.97
C VAL A 319 -24.54 -6.02 7.49
N THR A 320 -25.64 -5.98 8.25
CA THR A 320 -25.62 -6.05 9.73
C THR A 320 -25.42 -7.46 10.29
N ASN A 321 -24.41 -8.17 9.80
CA ASN A 321 -23.99 -9.48 10.30
C ASN A 321 -22.48 -9.50 10.56
N ASN A 322 -21.96 -10.66 10.98
CA ASN A 322 -20.56 -10.83 11.38
C ASN A 322 -19.67 -11.45 10.29
N ILE A 323 -20.12 -11.50 9.02
CA ILE A 323 -19.24 -11.97 7.95
C ILE A 323 -18.09 -10.97 7.77
N VAL A 324 -16.86 -11.43 7.64
CA VAL A 324 -15.74 -10.50 7.43
C VAL A 324 -15.83 -9.88 6.04
N LEU A 325 -15.87 -10.73 5.03
CA LEU A 325 -15.91 -10.35 3.62
C LEU A 325 -16.35 -11.56 2.81
N TYR A 326 -17.28 -11.33 1.87
CA TYR A 326 -17.73 -12.32 0.90
C TYR A 326 -17.94 -11.63 -0.44
N ASN A 327 -17.71 -12.32 -1.56
CA ASN A 327 -18.04 -11.78 -2.87
C ASN A 327 -18.70 -12.81 -3.79
N TYR A 328 -19.60 -12.33 -4.63
CA TYR A 328 -20.25 -13.09 -5.68
C TYR A 328 -20.39 -12.20 -6.93
N ASN A 329 -19.75 -12.58 -8.03
CA ASN A 329 -19.63 -11.75 -9.23
C ASN A 329 -19.08 -10.35 -8.90
N ASN A 330 -19.86 -9.30 -9.18
CA ASN A 330 -19.54 -7.90 -8.90
C ASN A 330 -20.19 -7.37 -7.60
N HIS A 331 -20.70 -8.27 -6.76
CA HIS A 331 -21.25 -7.95 -5.44
C HIS A 331 -20.23 -8.33 -4.37
N VAL A 332 -19.85 -7.37 -3.54
CA VAL A 332 -18.92 -7.53 -2.43
C VAL A 332 -19.66 -7.18 -1.14
N HIS A 333 -19.64 -8.09 -0.18
CA HIS A 333 -20.35 -7.97 1.09
C HIS A 333 -19.37 -7.86 2.25
N TYR A 334 -19.52 -6.80 3.04
CA TYR A 334 -18.83 -6.55 4.30
C TYR A 334 -19.84 -6.64 5.44
N GLY A 335 -19.58 -7.51 6.42
CA GLY A 335 -20.33 -7.48 7.67
C GLY A 335 -19.86 -6.32 8.53
N ILE A 336 -20.80 -5.48 8.96
CA ILE A 336 -20.54 -4.31 9.81
C ILE A 336 -20.95 -4.56 11.27
N GLY A 337 -21.28 -5.81 11.59
CA GLY A 337 -21.78 -6.23 12.89
C GLY A 337 -23.19 -5.71 13.18
N GLN A 338 -23.70 -6.06 14.35
CA GLN A 338 -24.98 -5.55 14.83
C GLN A 338 -24.78 -4.23 15.60
N ALA A 339 -25.72 -3.28 15.41
CA ALA A 339 -25.66 -1.98 16.07
C ALA A 339 -26.20 -2.01 17.52
N ASN A 340 -26.95 -3.05 17.91
CA ASN A 340 -27.54 -3.23 19.25
C ASN A 340 -28.23 -1.96 19.78
N HIS A 341 -28.99 -1.28 18.93
CA HIS A 341 -29.69 -0.02 19.23
C HIS A 341 -28.78 1.17 19.60
N GLN A 342 -27.49 1.12 19.27
CA GLN A 342 -26.56 2.23 19.47
C GLN A 342 -26.17 2.85 18.13
N TRP A 343 -26.04 4.18 18.14
CA TRP A 343 -25.45 4.91 17.03
C TRP A 343 -23.99 4.51 16.84
N LYS A 344 -23.64 4.16 15.61
CA LYS A 344 -22.28 3.85 15.18
C LYS A 344 -21.95 4.71 13.97
N ARG A 345 -20.69 5.14 13.89
CA ARG A 345 -20.13 5.80 12.73
C ARG A 345 -19.33 4.80 11.91
N LEU A 346 -19.55 4.75 10.60
CA LEU A 346 -18.75 3.97 9.68
C LEU A 346 -18.02 4.89 8.72
N THR A 347 -16.73 4.60 8.47
CA THR A 347 -15.88 5.32 7.49
C THR A 347 -15.24 4.30 6.56
N ARG A 348 -15.59 4.34 5.27
CA ARG A 348 -15.20 3.31 4.28
C ARG A 348 -14.55 3.94 3.06
N ASP A 349 -13.34 3.51 2.71
CA ASP A 349 -12.78 3.77 1.38
C ASP A 349 -13.37 2.77 0.39
N LEU A 350 -14.32 3.24 -0.41
CA LEU A 350 -15.09 2.42 -1.35
C LEU A 350 -14.19 1.76 -2.41
N VAL A 351 -13.07 2.37 -2.78
CA VAL A 351 -12.16 1.83 -3.80
C VAL A 351 -11.30 0.72 -3.21
N VAL A 352 -10.80 0.92 -1.98
CA VAL A 352 -10.09 -0.14 -1.25
C VAL A 352 -11.03 -1.31 -0.98
N ASP A 353 -12.24 -1.04 -0.50
CA ASP A 353 -13.24 -2.08 -0.21
C ASP A 353 -13.59 -2.90 -1.45
N LEU A 354 -13.80 -2.23 -2.59
CA LEU A 354 -14.09 -2.89 -3.85
C LEU A 354 -12.90 -3.74 -4.29
N GLN A 355 -11.70 -3.17 -4.31
CA GLN A 355 -10.51 -3.87 -4.78
C GLN A 355 -10.24 -5.13 -3.93
N LYS A 356 -10.33 -5.01 -2.61
CA LYS A 356 -10.14 -6.15 -1.68
C LYS A 356 -11.20 -7.23 -1.86
N GLY A 357 -12.47 -6.82 -2.05
CA GLY A 357 -13.56 -7.73 -2.34
C GLY A 357 -13.39 -8.52 -3.63
N LEU A 358 -13.02 -7.84 -4.71
CA LEU A 358 -12.85 -8.49 -6.02
C LEU A 358 -11.64 -9.44 -6.06
N TYR A 359 -10.60 -9.18 -5.25
CA TYR A 359 -9.38 -9.99 -5.19
C TYR A 359 -9.51 -11.29 -4.40
N LEU A 360 -10.61 -11.49 -3.66
CA LEU A 360 -10.81 -12.71 -2.90
C LEU A 360 -10.82 -13.97 -3.79
N ASN A 361 -11.52 -13.91 -4.92
CA ASN A 361 -11.67 -15.05 -5.83
C ASN A 361 -10.72 -15.00 -7.03
N ASP A 362 -10.22 -13.81 -7.39
CA ASP A 362 -9.31 -13.62 -8.52
C ASP A 362 -8.15 -12.68 -8.13
N LYS A 363 -7.06 -13.28 -7.65
CA LYS A 363 -5.84 -12.55 -7.26
C LYS A 363 -5.12 -11.92 -8.45
N ASN A 364 -5.40 -12.35 -9.68
CA ASN A 364 -4.77 -11.83 -10.89
C ASN A 364 -5.53 -10.63 -11.48
N ARG A 365 -6.67 -10.25 -10.88
CA ARG A 365 -7.50 -9.16 -11.38
C ARG A 365 -6.73 -7.84 -11.34
N LYS A 366 -6.79 -7.08 -12.44
CA LYS A 366 -6.12 -5.77 -12.52
C LYS A 366 -6.77 -4.76 -11.58
N LYS A 367 -5.95 -3.95 -10.91
CA LYS A 367 -6.39 -2.85 -10.05
C LYS A 367 -7.18 -1.84 -10.86
N ILE A 368 -8.35 -1.43 -10.36
CA ILE A 368 -9.16 -0.37 -10.97
C ILE A 368 -8.71 0.98 -10.39
N PRO A 369 -8.22 1.92 -11.21
CA PRO A 369 -7.84 3.25 -10.74
C PRO A 369 -9.06 4.05 -10.24
N ARG A 370 -8.86 4.88 -9.20
CA ARG A 370 -9.91 5.76 -8.63
C ARG A 370 -10.57 6.65 -9.71
N SER A 371 -9.78 7.20 -10.63
CA SER A 371 -10.25 8.07 -11.71
C SER A 371 -11.21 7.41 -12.71
N LYS A 372 -11.23 6.07 -12.75
CA LYS A 372 -12.09 5.28 -13.64
C LYS A 372 -13.41 4.86 -13.00
N LEU A 373 -13.64 5.17 -11.73
CA LEU A 373 -14.86 4.84 -11.01
C LEU A 373 -15.74 6.08 -10.79
N LYS A 374 -17.02 5.83 -10.50
CA LYS A 374 -17.95 6.83 -9.97
C LYS A 374 -19.00 6.19 -9.07
N VAL A 375 -19.45 6.90 -8.04
CA VAL A 375 -20.55 6.48 -7.17
C VAL A 375 -21.87 6.87 -7.82
N VAL A 376 -22.76 5.90 -8.07
CA VAL A 376 -23.98 6.13 -8.85
C VAL A 376 -25.28 5.92 -8.08
N LYS A 377 -25.24 5.17 -6.98
CA LYS A 377 -26.44 4.88 -6.20
C LYS A 377 -26.08 4.47 -4.77
N ILE A 378 -26.86 4.93 -3.80
CA ILE A 378 -26.90 4.35 -2.44
C ILE A 378 -28.29 3.76 -2.25
N THR A 379 -28.37 2.57 -1.68
CA THR A 379 -29.63 1.85 -1.42
C THR A 379 -29.65 1.36 0.02
N LEU A 380 -30.77 1.55 0.70
CA LEU A 380 -31.00 1.13 2.08
C LEU A 380 -32.02 -0.02 2.09
N TYR A 381 -31.70 -1.05 2.87
CA TYR A 381 -32.56 -2.19 3.15
C TYR A 381 -32.67 -2.42 4.66
N GLY A 382 -33.79 -3.00 5.09
CA GLY A 382 -34.12 -3.24 6.49
C GLY A 382 -34.80 -2.03 7.13
N SER A 383 -34.65 -1.88 8.44
CA SER A 383 -35.23 -0.74 9.17
C SER A 383 -34.20 -0.11 10.10
N GLY A 384 -34.27 1.21 10.27
CA GLY A 384 -33.27 1.89 11.07
C GLY A 384 -33.29 3.40 10.92
N MET A 385 -32.20 4.00 11.38
CA MET A 385 -31.93 5.42 11.25
C MET A 385 -30.52 5.62 10.69
N ILE A 386 -30.36 6.59 9.82
CA ILE A 386 -29.05 7.06 9.34
C ILE A 386 -28.96 8.58 9.47
N ASP A 387 -27.73 9.07 9.59
CA ASP A 387 -27.43 10.50 9.61
C ASP A 387 -26.02 10.78 9.07
N ASN A 388 -25.72 12.06 8.81
CA ASN A 388 -24.39 12.57 8.45
C ASN A 388 -23.68 11.83 7.29
N MET A 389 -24.44 11.38 6.30
CA MET A 389 -23.88 10.67 5.16
C MET A 389 -23.05 11.63 4.30
N THR A 390 -21.75 11.39 4.20
CA THR A 390 -20.77 12.30 3.58
C THR A 390 -19.81 11.52 2.69
N LEU A 391 -19.55 12.03 1.49
CA LEU A 391 -18.45 11.57 0.64
C LEU A 391 -17.28 12.54 0.71
N SER A 392 -16.09 12.01 0.95
CA SER A 392 -14.86 12.79 1.09
C SER A 392 -13.71 12.23 0.25
N THR A 393 -12.72 13.06 -0.07
CA THR A 393 -11.45 12.58 -0.66
C THR A 393 -10.69 11.68 0.32
N SER A 394 -10.68 12.05 1.60
CA SER A 394 -10.12 11.26 2.70
C SER A 394 -10.78 11.60 4.04
N GLU A 395 -10.71 10.68 4.99
CA GLU A 395 -11.14 10.86 6.40
C GLU A 395 -10.08 10.25 7.32
N HIS A 396 -8.85 10.76 7.22
CA HIS A 396 -7.69 10.17 7.87
C HIS A 396 -7.83 10.09 9.41
N MET A 397 -8.34 11.14 10.06
CA MET A 397 -8.49 11.11 11.52
C MET A 397 -9.53 10.10 11.99
N GLU A 398 -10.61 9.86 11.23
CA GLU A 398 -11.60 8.83 11.58
C GLU A 398 -10.95 7.43 11.57
N GLN A 399 -10.18 7.13 10.52
CA GLN A 399 -9.46 5.87 10.38
C GLN A 399 -8.31 5.71 11.39
N PHE A 400 -7.65 6.81 11.76
CA PHE A 400 -6.69 6.82 12.87
C PHE A 400 -7.37 6.46 14.20
N TYR A 401 -8.53 7.05 14.48
CA TYR A 401 -9.27 6.76 15.71
C TYR A 401 -9.91 5.36 15.73
N ASP A 402 -10.24 4.77 14.58
CA ASP A 402 -10.59 3.34 14.50
C ASP A 402 -9.45 2.47 15.04
N ALA A 403 -8.22 2.73 14.61
CA ALA A 403 -7.04 2.03 15.15
C ALA A 403 -6.83 2.29 16.65
N ALA A 404 -6.94 3.55 17.11
CA ALA A 404 -6.76 3.89 18.52
C ALA A 404 -7.82 3.24 19.42
N ARG A 405 -9.09 3.25 19.02
CA ARG A 405 -10.19 2.57 19.72
C ARG A 405 -9.96 1.06 19.76
N TRP A 406 -9.51 0.47 18.65
CA TRP A 406 -9.20 -0.96 18.59
C TRP A 406 -8.12 -1.34 19.61
N PHE A 407 -7.05 -0.55 19.75
CA PHE A 407 -6.00 -0.82 20.74
C PHE A 407 -6.49 -0.74 22.18
N VAL A 408 -7.38 0.21 22.50
CA VAL A 408 -7.99 0.29 23.84
C VAL A 408 -8.86 -0.94 24.11
N ALA A 409 -9.67 -1.35 23.14
CA ALA A 409 -10.62 -2.46 23.28
C ALA A 409 -9.95 -3.85 23.31
N ASN A 410 -8.79 -4.01 22.65
CA ASN A 410 -8.15 -5.32 22.45
C ASN A 410 -6.84 -5.48 23.24
N GLN A 411 -6.58 -4.63 24.23
CA GLN A 411 -5.42 -4.79 25.12
C GLN A 411 -5.70 -5.86 26.19
N ASN A 412 -4.75 -6.76 26.41
CA ASN A 412 -4.81 -7.63 27.58
C ASN A 412 -4.50 -6.79 28.84
N ILE A 413 -5.49 -6.60 29.72
CA ILE A 413 -5.36 -5.71 30.89
C ILE A 413 -4.32 -6.21 31.91
N THR A 414 -4.10 -7.52 32.00
CA THR A 414 -3.13 -8.12 32.93
C THR A 414 -1.70 -7.96 32.43
N SER A 415 -1.41 -8.41 31.20
CA SER A 415 -0.07 -8.33 30.62
C SER A 415 0.27 -6.94 30.07
N GLY A 416 -0.73 -6.11 29.77
CA GLY A 416 -0.59 -4.83 29.08
C GLY A 416 -0.29 -4.93 27.57
N GLY A 417 -0.16 -6.15 27.04
CA GLY A 417 0.22 -6.38 25.65
C GLY A 417 -0.95 -6.53 24.68
N TRP A 418 -0.65 -6.43 23.39
CA TRP A 418 -1.54 -6.78 22.29
C TRP A 418 -1.08 -8.11 21.67
N PRO A 419 -1.71 -9.24 22.04
CA PRO A 419 -1.22 -10.56 21.65
C PRO A 419 -1.44 -10.81 20.16
N ASN A 420 -0.49 -11.48 19.52
CA ASN A 420 -0.65 -11.97 18.16
C ASN A 420 -1.40 -13.32 18.19
N PRO A 421 -2.57 -13.44 17.55
CA PRO A 421 -3.44 -14.62 17.70
C PRO A 421 -3.03 -15.81 16.82
N VAL A 422 -1.84 -15.79 16.24
CA VAL A 422 -1.40 -16.76 15.23
C VAL A 422 0.00 -17.28 15.53
N ARG A 423 0.31 -18.47 15.03
CA ARG A 423 1.65 -19.06 15.18
C ARG A 423 2.66 -18.37 14.28
N ARG A 424 3.93 -18.32 14.70
CA ARG A 424 5.02 -17.75 13.89
C ARG A 424 6.32 -18.53 14.03
N LYS A 425 6.82 -19.07 12.91
CA LYS A 425 8.17 -19.67 12.81
C LYS A 425 9.15 -18.73 12.09
N VAL A 426 9.99 -18.02 12.85
CA VAL A 426 10.85 -16.93 12.33
C VAL A 426 11.97 -17.42 11.42
N ALA A 427 12.64 -18.51 11.82
CA ALA A 427 13.73 -19.14 11.11
C ALA A 427 13.73 -20.65 11.36
N SER A 428 14.39 -21.42 10.50
CA SER A 428 14.79 -22.78 10.87
C SER A 428 15.77 -22.71 12.04
N GLY A 429 15.63 -23.60 13.04
CA GLY A 429 16.45 -23.58 14.26
C GLY A 429 15.96 -22.68 15.40
N MET A 430 14.89 -21.90 15.19
CA MET A 430 14.21 -21.16 16.26
C MET A 430 12.90 -21.84 16.66
N ALA A 431 12.56 -21.73 17.95
CA ALA A 431 11.27 -22.17 18.47
C ALA A 431 10.10 -21.47 17.75
N ILE A 432 8.98 -22.19 17.61
CA ILE A 432 7.73 -21.63 17.10
C ILE A 432 7.14 -20.75 18.19
N LEU A 433 6.71 -19.54 17.81
CA LEU A 433 5.93 -18.68 18.67
C LEU A 433 4.47 -19.12 18.59
N GLU A 434 3.95 -19.67 19.69
CA GLU A 434 2.55 -20.05 19.81
C GLU A 434 1.64 -18.84 19.98
N PRO A 435 0.37 -18.89 19.50
CA PRO A 435 -0.60 -17.80 19.64
C PRO A 435 -0.62 -17.18 21.04
N GLY A 436 -0.63 -15.85 21.10
CA GLY A 436 -0.53 -15.08 22.35
C GLY A 436 0.79 -14.33 22.52
N TRP A 437 1.80 -14.58 21.68
CA TRP A 437 3.09 -13.90 21.73
C TRP A 437 2.97 -12.38 21.46
N TYR A 438 3.79 -11.58 22.15
CA TYR A 438 3.87 -10.12 21.96
C TYR A 438 5.04 -9.73 21.07
N SER A 439 4.94 -8.57 20.43
CA SER A 439 6.02 -7.99 19.60
C SER A 439 6.46 -6.65 20.17
N SER A 440 7.76 -6.42 20.41
CA SER A 440 8.24 -5.10 20.86
C SER A 440 7.88 -3.98 19.87
N MET A 441 7.96 -4.27 18.57
CA MET A 441 7.55 -3.38 17.49
C MET A 441 6.04 -3.10 17.55
N GLY A 442 5.23 -4.13 17.74
CA GLY A 442 3.79 -4.00 17.91
C GLY A 442 3.42 -3.14 19.13
N GLN A 443 4.09 -3.36 20.27
CA GLN A 443 3.92 -2.55 21.47
C GLN A 443 4.33 -1.09 21.22
N GLY A 444 5.50 -0.84 20.63
CA GLY A 444 5.98 0.51 20.35
C GLY A 444 5.07 1.30 19.42
N HIS A 445 4.60 0.68 18.33
CA HIS A 445 3.66 1.34 17.43
C HIS A 445 2.29 1.60 18.09
N ALA A 446 1.76 0.64 18.84
CA ALA A 446 0.49 0.82 19.55
C ALA A 446 0.59 1.97 20.57
N ILE A 447 1.69 2.04 21.32
CA ILE A 447 1.97 3.17 22.21
C ILE A 447 2.02 4.49 21.43
N SER A 448 2.67 4.52 20.26
CA SER A 448 2.77 5.72 19.40
C SER A 448 1.40 6.18 18.88
N VAL A 449 0.49 5.24 18.55
CA VAL A 449 -0.91 5.52 18.17
C VAL A 449 -1.66 6.13 19.35
N LEU A 450 -1.60 5.47 20.50
CA LEU A 450 -2.32 5.88 21.71
C LEU A 450 -1.82 7.22 22.23
N ALA A 451 -0.52 7.50 22.11
CA ALA A 451 0.07 8.76 22.51
C ALA A 451 -0.49 9.93 21.70
N ARG A 452 -0.55 9.77 20.37
CA ARG A 452 -1.17 10.75 19.46
C ARG A 452 -2.67 10.89 19.72
N ALA A 453 -3.37 9.78 20.00
CA ALA A 453 -4.80 9.81 20.28
C ALA A 453 -5.10 10.58 21.58
N TYR A 454 -4.28 10.37 22.63
CA TYR A 454 -4.36 11.14 23.87
C TYR A 454 -4.08 12.62 23.65
N TYR A 455 -3.02 12.96 22.91
CA TYR A 455 -2.66 14.35 22.63
C TYR A 455 -3.81 15.13 21.98
N HIS A 456 -4.50 14.54 20.99
CA HIS A 456 -5.59 15.22 20.28
C HIS A 456 -6.92 15.25 21.04
N SER A 457 -7.25 14.16 21.74
CA SER A 457 -8.57 14.01 22.37
C SER A 457 -8.62 14.48 23.83
N GLY A 458 -7.49 14.47 24.53
CA GLY A 458 -7.43 14.61 25.98
C GLY A 458 -8.01 13.41 26.76
N GLU A 459 -8.46 12.35 26.09
CA GLU A 459 -9.14 11.23 26.75
C GLU A 459 -8.15 10.29 27.46
N ALA A 460 -8.25 10.23 28.79
CA ALA A 460 -7.34 9.46 29.65
C ALA A 460 -7.24 7.97 29.31
N LYS A 461 -8.27 7.37 28.70
CA LYS A 461 -8.29 5.96 28.29
C LYS A 461 -7.12 5.60 27.36
N TYR A 462 -6.72 6.54 26.49
CA TYR A 462 -5.61 6.33 25.55
C TYR A 462 -4.25 6.34 26.28
N LEU A 463 -4.03 7.32 27.16
CA LEU A 463 -2.82 7.38 27.97
C LEU A 463 -2.68 6.14 28.87
N GLN A 464 -3.76 5.74 29.56
CA GLN A 464 -3.74 4.56 30.42
C GLN A 464 -3.43 3.27 29.66
N ALA A 465 -3.96 3.12 28.43
CA ALA A 465 -3.63 1.98 27.58
C ALA A 465 -2.16 2.01 27.14
N ALA A 466 -1.61 3.18 26.79
CA ALA A 466 -0.21 3.33 26.43
C ALA A 466 0.72 2.96 27.60
N ILE A 467 0.42 3.41 28.82
CA ILE A 467 1.17 3.09 30.04
C ILE A 467 1.16 1.58 30.32
N ARG A 468 -0.01 0.93 30.25
CA ARG A 468 -0.08 -0.53 30.38
C ARG A 468 0.77 -1.24 29.32
N GLY A 469 0.88 -0.66 28.12
CA GLY A 469 1.72 -1.12 27.02
C GLY A 469 3.20 -1.30 27.35
N LEU A 470 3.71 -0.70 28.44
CA LEU A 470 5.08 -0.87 28.92
C LEU A 470 5.35 -2.22 29.59
N ARG A 471 4.32 -2.90 30.12
CA ARG A 471 4.50 -4.12 30.92
C ARG A 471 5.25 -5.24 30.20
N PRO A 472 5.01 -5.55 28.90
CA PRO A 472 5.77 -6.59 28.21
C PRO A 472 7.29 -6.33 28.13
N PHE A 473 7.73 -5.07 28.17
CA PHE A 473 9.15 -4.70 28.15
C PHE A 473 9.89 -5.05 29.46
N ARG A 474 9.14 -5.29 30.55
CA ARG A 474 9.71 -5.66 31.87
C ARG A 474 10.08 -7.13 31.96
N LEU A 475 9.49 -7.97 31.11
CA LEU A 475 9.59 -9.42 31.18
C LEU A 475 10.47 -9.94 30.04
N THR A 476 11.22 -11.00 30.32
CA THR A 476 11.99 -11.68 29.29
C THR A 476 11.08 -12.45 28.34
N SER A 477 11.55 -12.72 27.11
CA SER A 477 10.83 -13.54 26.12
C SER A 477 10.32 -14.86 26.68
N VAL A 478 11.16 -15.55 27.48
CA VAL A 478 10.82 -16.83 28.13
C VAL A 478 9.70 -16.69 29.19
N LYS A 479 9.55 -15.49 29.78
CA LYS A 479 8.50 -15.18 30.77
C LYS A 479 7.27 -14.51 30.13
N GLY A 480 7.11 -14.63 28.81
CA GLY A 480 5.98 -14.03 28.08
C GLY A 480 6.08 -12.52 27.88
N GLY A 481 7.27 -11.94 28.03
CA GLY A 481 7.55 -10.56 27.67
C GLY A 481 8.21 -10.42 26.30
N VAL A 482 8.88 -9.29 26.09
CA VAL A 482 9.61 -9.00 24.84
C VAL A 482 11.09 -8.70 25.06
N ALA A 483 11.60 -8.76 26.29
CA ALA A 483 13.00 -8.47 26.56
C ALA A 483 13.91 -9.70 26.33
N ALA A 484 15.06 -9.47 25.71
CA ALA A 484 16.17 -10.40 25.59
C ALA A 484 17.45 -9.75 26.13
N LEU A 485 18.49 -10.56 26.37
CA LEU A 485 19.82 -10.09 26.74
C LEU A 485 20.83 -10.56 25.70
N PHE A 486 21.47 -9.63 25.02
CA PHE A 486 22.62 -9.91 24.18
C PHE A 486 23.88 -9.99 25.05
N LEU A 487 24.56 -11.15 24.99
CA LEU A 487 25.77 -11.47 25.76
C LEU A 487 25.65 -11.14 27.26
N SER A 488 24.48 -11.41 27.84
CA SER A 488 24.16 -11.14 29.25
C SER A 488 24.35 -9.68 29.71
N LYS A 489 24.47 -8.73 28.77
CA LYS A 489 24.81 -7.33 29.06
C LYS A 489 23.81 -6.34 28.49
N TYR A 490 23.50 -6.45 27.20
CA TYR A 490 22.69 -5.45 26.51
C TYR A 490 21.25 -5.94 26.40
N VAL A 491 20.31 -5.19 26.98
CA VAL A 491 18.88 -5.50 26.86
C VAL A 491 18.39 -5.17 25.46
N TRP A 492 17.67 -6.09 24.85
CA TRP A 492 17.07 -5.92 23.55
C TRP A 492 15.57 -6.19 23.62
N TYR A 493 14.76 -5.42 22.90
CA TYR A 493 13.31 -5.62 22.83
C TYR A 493 12.97 -6.32 21.51
N GLU A 494 12.63 -7.59 21.60
CA GLU A 494 12.46 -8.51 20.48
C GLU A 494 11.18 -8.22 19.67
N GLU A 495 11.33 -8.01 18.35
CA GLU A 495 10.17 -7.96 17.43
C GLU A 495 9.41 -9.29 17.46
N TYR A 496 10.15 -10.40 17.44
CA TYR A 496 9.66 -11.75 17.66
C TYR A 496 10.43 -12.34 18.85
N PRO A 497 9.79 -12.59 20.00
CA PRO A 497 10.45 -13.07 21.22
C PRO A 497 10.84 -14.55 21.13
N THR A 498 11.73 -14.88 20.19
CA THR A 498 12.14 -16.26 19.89
C THR A 498 13.14 -16.82 20.89
N THR A 499 13.24 -18.14 20.89
CA THR A 499 14.31 -18.89 21.57
C THR A 499 15.06 -19.72 20.52
N PRO A 500 16.38 -19.51 20.31
CA PRO A 500 17.16 -18.38 20.83
C PRO A 500 16.68 -17.02 20.27
N SER A 501 17.10 -15.93 20.90
CA SER A 501 16.72 -14.57 20.50
C SER A 501 17.21 -14.22 19.09
N SER A 502 16.41 -13.40 18.40
CA SER A 502 16.61 -13.05 17.00
C SER A 502 17.34 -11.72 16.82
N PHE A 503 17.14 -10.76 17.73
CA PHE A 503 17.72 -9.42 17.68
C PHE A 503 17.44 -8.70 16.34
N ILE A 504 16.18 -8.58 15.95
CA ILE A 504 15.78 -7.84 14.74
C ILE A 504 15.93 -6.33 14.95
N LEU A 505 16.63 -5.65 14.03
CA LEU A 505 17.03 -4.26 14.17
C LEU A 505 15.85 -3.28 14.06
N ASN A 506 15.08 -3.35 12.97
CA ASN A 506 14.01 -2.39 12.72
C ASN A 506 12.95 -2.41 13.83
N GLY A 507 12.53 -3.60 14.27
CA GLY A 507 11.48 -3.74 15.26
C GLY A 507 11.91 -3.22 16.63
N PHE A 508 13.19 -3.42 16.98
CA PHE A 508 13.76 -2.83 18.18
C PHE A 508 13.73 -1.30 18.14
N ILE A 509 14.20 -0.68 17.06
CA ILE A 509 14.21 0.78 16.96
C ILE A 509 12.78 1.36 16.99
N TYR A 510 11.81 0.74 16.30
CA TYR A 510 10.41 1.15 16.40
C TYR A 510 9.86 1.06 17.84
N SER A 511 10.30 0.06 18.61
CA SER A 511 9.94 -0.03 20.02
C SER A 511 10.49 1.15 20.84
N LEU A 512 11.72 1.60 20.56
CA LEU A 512 12.32 2.76 21.21
C LEU A 512 11.58 4.05 20.88
N ILE A 513 11.13 4.22 19.63
CA ILE A 513 10.33 5.39 19.23
C ILE A 513 9.02 5.43 20.02
N GLY A 514 8.34 4.29 20.20
CA GLY A 514 7.14 4.23 21.04
C GLY A 514 7.40 4.60 22.51
N LEU A 515 8.51 4.14 23.09
CA LEU A 515 8.92 4.53 24.44
C LEU A 515 9.23 6.04 24.53
N TYR A 516 9.87 6.59 23.49
CA TYR A 516 10.15 8.02 23.36
C TYR A 516 8.85 8.85 23.27
N ASP A 517 7.86 8.37 22.53
CA ASP A 517 6.56 9.02 22.41
C ASP A 517 5.83 9.04 23.76
N LEU A 518 5.80 7.92 24.48
CA LEU A 518 5.12 7.85 25.77
C LEU A 518 5.75 8.77 26.82
N LYS A 519 7.09 8.84 26.90
CA LYS A 519 7.74 9.73 27.88
C LYS A 519 7.41 11.22 27.64
N SER A 520 6.96 11.59 26.44
CA SER A 520 6.61 12.98 26.12
C SER A 520 5.22 13.39 26.61
N ILE A 521 4.35 12.42 26.92
CA ILE A 521 2.96 12.66 27.35
C ILE A 521 2.63 12.11 28.73
N ALA A 522 3.39 11.13 29.23
CA ALA A 522 3.22 10.58 30.57
C ALA A 522 3.80 11.53 31.62
N VAL A 523 3.38 11.36 32.88
CA VAL A 523 3.86 12.14 34.03
C VAL A 523 4.24 11.23 35.20
N GLY A 524 5.08 11.73 36.11
CA GLY A 524 5.49 11.00 37.32
C GLY A 524 6.15 9.65 37.03
N LYS A 525 5.80 8.63 37.82
CA LYS A 525 6.41 7.29 37.76
C LYS A 525 6.29 6.61 36.40
N ASP A 526 5.20 6.86 35.68
CA ASP A 526 4.97 6.27 34.36
C ASP A 526 5.92 6.86 33.30
N ALA A 527 6.20 8.18 33.40
CA ALA A 527 7.20 8.84 32.55
C ALA A 527 8.62 8.35 32.87
N GLU A 528 8.96 8.26 34.15
CA GLU A 528 10.26 7.74 34.60
C GLU A 528 10.54 6.33 34.08
N GLU A 529 9.50 5.47 34.06
CA GLU A 529 9.64 4.14 33.52
C GLU A 529 9.88 4.12 32.00
N ALA A 530 9.10 4.88 31.24
CA ALA A 530 9.30 5.01 29.80
C ALA A 530 10.71 5.55 29.47
N ILE A 531 11.19 6.54 30.23
CA ILE A 531 12.55 7.08 30.13
C ILE A 531 13.59 6.00 30.41
N ARG A 532 13.43 5.22 31.49
CA ARG A 532 14.36 4.15 31.87
C ARG A 532 14.47 3.09 30.77
N LEU A 533 13.35 2.63 30.24
CA LEU A 533 13.32 1.63 29.16
C LEU A 533 13.93 2.20 27.86
N PHE A 534 13.58 3.44 27.50
CA PHE A 534 14.16 4.11 26.32
C PHE A 534 15.68 4.22 26.44
N ASN A 535 16.19 4.75 27.55
CA ASN A 535 17.63 4.95 27.77
C ASN A 535 18.38 3.62 27.76
N GLN A 536 17.83 2.59 28.42
CA GLN A 536 18.41 1.25 28.41
C GLN A 536 18.51 0.68 26.99
N GLY A 537 17.45 0.82 26.19
CA GLY A 537 17.46 0.38 24.80
C GLY A 537 18.41 1.18 23.90
N MET A 538 18.51 2.50 24.10
CA MET A 538 19.47 3.36 23.37
C MET A 538 20.92 2.97 23.65
N ILE A 539 21.26 2.64 24.90
CA ILE A 539 22.59 2.13 25.26
C ILE A 539 22.88 0.84 24.48
N SER A 540 21.94 -0.10 24.46
CA SER A 540 22.11 -1.35 23.69
C SER A 540 22.25 -1.10 22.20
N LEU A 541 21.41 -0.24 21.61
CA LEU A 541 21.46 0.07 20.19
C LEU A 541 22.84 0.59 19.79
N LYS A 542 23.36 1.60 20.51
CA LYS A 542 24.65 2.21 20.21
C LYS A 542 25.81 1.21 20.26
N ASN A 543 25.75 0.24 21.18
CA ASN A 543 26.79 -0.80 21.35
C ASN A 543 26.65 -1.97 20.36
N MET A 544 25.47 -2.18 19.77
CA MET A 544 25.19 -3.32 18.89
C MET A 544 25.03 -2.93 17.42
N LEU A 545 24.86 -1.63 17.10
CA LEU A 545 24.50 -1.16 15.77
C LEU A 545 25.45 -1.63 14.67
N THR A 546 26.77 -1.63 14.95
CA THR A 546 27.79 -2.03 13.97
C THR A 546 27.81 -3.52 13.67
N LEU A 547 27.21 -4.37 14.51
CA LEU A 547 27.04 -5.80 14.22
C LEU A 547 26.11 -6.07 13.03
N TYR A 548 25.30 -5.07 12.65
CA TYR A 548 24.41 -5.17 11.51
C TYR A 548 25.04 -4.67 10.21
N ASP A 549 26.23 -4.06 10.25
CA ASP A 549 26.90 -3.51 9.08
C ASP A 549 27.71 -4.60 8.36
N THR A 550 27.40 -4.86 7.09
CA THR A 550 28.12 -5.88 6.29
C THR A 550 29.23 -5.28 5.41
N GLY A 551 29.48 -3.98 5.49
CA GLY A 551 30.38 -3.26 4.60
C GLY A 551 29.81 -2.96 3.21
N SER A 552 28.59 -3.41 2.90
CA SER A 552 27.90 -3.13 1.61
C SER A 552 26.37 -3.17 1.70
N GLY A 553 25.84 -3.23 2.92
CA GLY A 553 24.43 -3.33 3.23
C GLY A 553 24.24 -3.54 4.73
N THR A 554 23.09 -4.05 5.13
CA THR A 554 22.82 -4.40 6.53
C THR A 554 22.27 -5.81 6.67
N THR A 555 22.53 -6.47 7.79
CA THR A 555 21.74 -7.65 8.21
C THR A 555 20.39 -7.19 8.78
N TYR A 556 19.36 -8.02 8.63
CA TYR A 556 18.03 -7.78 9.20
C TYR A 556 18.00 -8.08 10.71
N ASP A 557 18.74 -9.12 11.10
CA ASP A 557 18.79 -9.68 12.44
C ASP A 557 20.15 -10.34 12.71
N LEU A 558 20.39 -10.73 13.97
CA LEU A 558 21.63 -11.38 14.39
C LEU A 558 21.51 -12.90 14.44
N ARG A 559 20.63 -13.52 13.64
CA ARG A 559 20.47 -14.99 13.65
C ARG A 559 21.75 -15.73 13.25
N HIS A 560 22.63 -15.10 12.47
CA HIS A 560 23.93 -15.65 12.13
C HIS A 560 24.83 -15.81 13.35
N PHE A 561 24.70 -14.90 14.33
CA PHE A 561 25.41 -14.99 15.60
C PHE A 561 24.77 -16.03 16.53
N THR A 562 23.43 -16.05 16.63
CA THR A 562 22.74 -16.91 17.60
C THR A 562 22.55 -18.35 17.14
N LEU A 563 22.32 -18.57 15.84
CA LEU A 563 22.15 -19.90 15.23
C LEU A 563 23.42 -20.43 14.56
N LYS A 564 24.47 -19.62 14.44
CA LYS A 564 25.71 -19.96 13.70
C LYS A 564 25.45 -20.32 12.24
N THR A 565 24.57 -19.56 11.59
CA THR A 565 24.20 -19.72 10.17
C THR A 565 24.67 -18.53 9.33
N ALA A 566 24.44 -18.56 8.02
CA ALA A 566 24.65 -17.39 7.17
C ALA A 566 23.82 -16.17 7.63
N PRO A 567 24.32 -14.93 7.43
CA PRO A 567 23.58 -13.69 7.69
C PRO A 567 22.25 -13.61 6.93
N ASN A 568 21.20 -13.21 7.63
CA ASN A 568 19.95 -12.82 7.00
C ASN A 568 20.07 -11.36 6.51
N LEU A 569 20.48 -11.18 5.26
CA LEU A 569 20.66 -9.84 4.68
C LEU A 569 19.32 -9.10 4.58
N ALA A 570 19.32 -7.82 4.97
CA ALA A 570 18.16 -6.95 4.81
C ALA A 570 18.01 -6.57 3.33
N ARG A 571 16.83 -6.81 2.77
CA ARG A 571 16.44 -6.27 1.47
C ARG A 571 16.51 -4.74 1.48
N TRP A 572 16.63 -4.09 0.31
CA TRP A 572 16.83 -2.64 0.21
C TRP A 572 15.71 -1.79 0.86
N ASP A 573 14.48 -2.29 0.93
CA ASP A 573 13.38 -1.66 1.69
C ASP A 573 13.63 -1.67 3.20
N TYR A 574 14.14 -2.77 3.76
CA TYR A 574 14.56 -2.81 5.16
C TYR A 574 15.85 -2.02 5.41
N HIS A 575 16.80 -2.06 4.50
CA HIS A 575 18.03 -1.26 4.61
C HIS A 575 17.71 0.25 4.66
N SER A 576 16.88 0.73 3.74
CA SER A 576 16.38 2.12 3.78
C SER A 576 15.53 2.41 5.02
N THR A 577 14.77 1.43 5.55
CA THR A 577 14.08 1.57 6.83
C THR A 577 15.07 1.79 7.98
N HIS A 578 16.14 1.00 8.04
CA HIS A 578 17.20 1.18 9.04
C HIS A 578 17.83 2.57 8.93
N ILE A 579 18.15 3.03 7.71
CA ILE A 579 18.68 4.40 7.50
C ILE A 579 17.69 5.46 8.00
N ASN A 580 16.43 5.40 7.59
CA ASN A 580 15.41 6.37 8.02
C ASN A 580 15.23 6.37 9.55
N GLN A 581 15.34 5.21 10.19
CA GLN A 581 15.33 5.07 11.64
C GLN A 581 16.54 5.74 12.30
N LEU A 582 17.75 5.53 11.78
CA LEU A 582 18.95 6.18 12.32
C LEU A 582 18.92 7.70 12.12
N LEU A 583 18.45 8.18 10.96
CA LEU A 583 18.30 9.61 10.71
C LEU A 583 17.29 10.25 11.68
N LEU A 584 16.19 9.55 11.99
CA LEU A 584 15.26 9.99 13.04
C LEU A 584 15.91 10.02 14.41
N LEU A 585 16.59 8.94 14.81
CA LEU A 585 17.24 8.85 16.12
C LEU A 585 18.32 9.92 16.30
N ASN A 586 19.08 10.23 15.25
CA ASN A 586 20.04 11.32 15.23
C ASN A 586 19.41 12.70 15.50
N SER A 587 18.11 12.87 15.20
CA SER A 587 17.40 14.12 15.48
C SER A 587 17.00 14.28 16.96
N ILE A 588 17.00 13.19 17.73
CA ILE A 588 16.64 13.19 19.16
C ILE A 588 17.81 12.87 20.11
N ASP A 589 18.89 12.28 19.59
CA ASP A 589 20.12 11.94 20.30
C ASP A 589 21.32 12.27 19.39
N ASN A 590 22.20 13.18 19.83
CA ASN A 590 23.30 13.73 19.03
C ASN A 590 24.55 12.83 18.99
N ASP A 591 24.45 11.56 19.38
CA ASP A 591 25.57 10.64 19.34
C ASP A 591 26.05 10.40 17.88
N PRO A 592 27.35 10.66 17.59
CA PRO A 592 27.87 10.55 16.23
C PRO A 592 27.68 9.17 15.58
N ILE A 593 27.50 8.11 16.38
CA ILE A 593 27.31 6.75 15.84
C ILE A 593 26.11 6.66 14.89
N PHE A 594 25.06 7.45 15.12
CA PHE A 594 23.86 7.42 14.29
C PHE A 594 24.09 8.05 12.92
N ILE A 595 24.59 9.28 12.87
CA ILE A 595 24.81 9.98 11.60
C ILE A 595 25.93 9.33 10.78
N THR A 596 27.06 8.97 11.42
CA THR A 596 28.19 8.34 10.71
C THR A 596 27.82 6.97 10.13
N THR A 597 26.99 6.20 10.83
CA THR A 597 26.49 4.91 10.32
C THR A 597 25.44 5.11 9.23
N ALA A 598 24.51 6.06 9.41
CA ALA A 598 23.50 6.37 8.40
C ALA A 598 24.15 6.82 7.08
N GLU A 599 25.11 7.75 7.10
CA GLU A 599 25.82 8.23 5.91
C GLU A 599 26.56 7.09 5.19
N ARG A 600 27.20 6.20 5.94
CA ARG A 600 27.86 5.02 5.37
C ARG A 600 26.84 4.09 4.69
N TRP A 601 25.71 3.81 5.33
CA TRP A 601 24.63 2.98 4.77
C TRP A 601 23.95 3.64 3.57
N ILE A 602 23.79 4.96 3.55
CA ILE A 602 23.36 5.72 2.36
C ILE A 602 24.34 5.51 1.20
N GLY A 603 25.64 5.45 1.50
CA GLY A 603 26.67 5.09 0.53
C GLY A 603 26.43 3.72 -0.13
N TYR A 604 26.05 2.72 0.67
CA TYR A 604 25.80 1.35 0.19
C TYR A 604 24.64 1.29 -0.82
N MET A 605 23.61 2.13 -0.64
CA MET A 605 22.51 2.24 -1.60
C MET A 605 22.95 2.71 -3.00
N ASN A 606 24.15 3.26 -3.12
CA ASN A 606 24.78 3.73 -4.35
C ASN A 606 26.01 2.90 -4.74
N GLY A 607 26.13 1.68 -4.22
CA GLY A 607 27.22 0.75 -4.57
C GLY A 607 28.56 1.03 -3.91
N LYS A 608 28.65 2.01 -2.99
CA LYS A 608 29.85 2.17 -2.16
C LYS A 608 30.01 0.96 -1.24
N ARG A 609 31.25 0.64 -0.90
CA ARG A 609 31.60 -0.43 0.04
C ARG A 609 32.55 0.12 1.09
N ALA A 610 32.55 -0.49 2.27
CA ALA A 610 33.63 -0.29 3.23
C ALA A 610 34.96 -0.73 2.60
N ALA A 611 36.05 -0.04 2.94
CA ALA A 611 37.38 -0.38 2.44
C ALA A 611 37.75 -1.82 2.86
N HIS A 612 38.35 -2.56 1.92
CA HIS A 612 39.09 -3.77 2.25
C HIS A 612 40.53 -3.37 2.65
N ASN A 613 41.22 -4.27 3.34
CA ASN A 613 42.61 -4.07 3.74
C ASN A 613 43.60 -4.11 2.59
#